data_AF-A0A8H9LX77-F1
#
_entry.id   AF-A0A8H9LX77-F1
#
_cell.length_a   1.000
_cell.length_b   1.000
_cell.length_c   1.000
_cell.angle_alpha   90.00
_cell.angle_beta   90.00
_cell.angle_gamma   90.00
#
_symmetry.space_group_name_H-M   'P 1'
#
loop_
_entity.id
_entity.type
_entity.pdbx_description
1 polymer ?
#
loop_
_entity_poly.entity_id
_entity_poly.type
_entity_poly.pdbx_seq_one_letter_code
_entity_poly.pdbx_strand_id
1 'polypeptide(L)'
;MTRPELSELDHLREIERLANVVAGAASAEGWLSYQPEAEDATRLQRAVNALARGLRHYHFPGDGCLDDEADRPELKLAGVVILRPGAMPDGMEETYEEACARLGVEARPEGWALWNTWGDGNLQVTMVISAVDTTEGLLANWSRGEAIYPVTPVPSQIALIHHGWAAHMIFSPFGVKKLGLGGQP
;
A
#
# COMPACT_ATOMS: atom_id res chain seq x y z
N MET A 1 27.48 -21.68 26.05
CA MET A 1 27.67 -20.44 25.26
C MET A 1 26.48 -19.54 25.55
N THR A 2 26.67 -18.48 26.32
CA THR A 2 25.66 -17.44 26.54
C THR A 2 25.44 -16.72 25.22
N ARG A 3 24.18 -16.65 24.77
CA ARG A 3 23.79 -15.93 23.56
C ARG A 3 24.25 -14.47 23.74
N PRO A 4 24.96 -13.87 22.77
CA PRO A 4 25.37 -12.46 22.90
C PRO A 4 24.13 -11.60 23.17
N GLU A 5 24.24 -10.65 24.09
CA GLU A 5 23.17 -9.69 24.35
C GLU A 5 22.88 -8.93 23.06
N LEU A 6 21.69 -9.17 22.51
CA LEU A 6 21.21 -8.47 21.33
C LEU A 6 20.98 -7.01 21.72
N SER A 7 21.34 -6.09 20.82
CA SER A 7 20.85 -4.72 20.94
C SER A 7 19.31 -4.72 20.89
N GLU A 8 18.66 -3.66 21.35
CA GLU A 8 17.20 -3.55 21.29
C GLU A 8 16.67 -3.72 19.85
N LEU A 9 17.36 -3.14 18.86
CA LEU A 9 17.03 -3.30 17.45
C LEU A 9 17.20 -4.76 16.98
N ASP A 10 18.27 -5.43 17.38
CA ASP A 10 18.48 -6.84 17.03
C ASP A 10 17.48 -7.77 17.74
N HIS A 11 17.00 -7.38 18.91
CA HIS A 11 15.95 -8.08 19.63
C HIS A 11 14.60 -7.99 18.90
N LEU A 12 14.21 -6.79 18.46
CA LEU A 12 12.99 -6.60 17.66
C LEU A 12 13.06 -7.37 16.34
N ARG A 13 14.21 -7.36 15.66
CA ARG A 13 14.44 -8.16 14.44
C ARG A 13 14.32 -9.66 14.69
N GLU A 14 14.81 -10.17 15.81
CA GLU A 14 14.67 -11.58 16.17
C GLU A 14 13.21 -11.96 16.48
N ILE A 15 12.44 -11.07 17.12
CA ILE A 15 11.00 -11.25 17.34
C ILE A 15 10.27 -11.36 16.00
N GLU A 16 10.52 -10.43 15.08
CA GLU A 16 9.93 -10.44 13.74
C GLU A 16 10.30 -11.73 12.97
N ARG A 17 11.57 -12.16 13.03
CA ARG A 17 12.01 -13.41 12.41
C ARG A 17 11.28 -14.62 12.98
N LEU A 18 11.13 -14.71 14.30
CA LEU A 18 10.42 -15.82 14.96
C LEU A 18 8.92 -15.80 14.62
N ALA A 19 8.31 -14.63 14.59
CA ALA A 19 6.91 -14.46 14.22
C ALA A 19 6.65 -14.95 12.78
N ASN A 20 7.54 -14.62 11.84
CA ASN A 20 7.49 -15.14 10.46
C ASN A 20 7.61 -16.67 10.41
N VAL A 21 8.45 -17.29 11.24
CA VAL A 21 8.55 -18.76 11.34
C VAL A 21 7.24 -19.38 11.84
N VAL A 22 6.60 -18.78 12.85
CA VAL A 22 5.31 -19.26 13.38
C VAL A 22 4.23 -19.20 12.31
N ALA A 23 4.11 -18.06 11.60
CA ALA A 23 3.14 -17.90 10.52
C ALA A 23 3.40 -18.90 9.37
N GLY A 24 4.67 -19.09 8.99
CA GLY A 24 5.06 -20.07 7.97
C GLY A 24 4.71 -21.51 8.36
N ALA A 25 4.98 -21.91 9.60
CA ALA A 25 4.63 -23.24 10.11
C ALA A 25 3.11 -23.46 10.12
N ALA A 26 2.33 -22.47 10.58
CA ALA A 26 0.88 -22.54 10.60
C ALA A 26 0.28 -22.60 9.19
N SER A 27 0.88 -21.91 8.21
CA SER A 27 0.46 -22.00 6.81
C SER A 27 0.57 -23.42 6.25
N ALA A 28 1.56 -24.20 6.70
CA ALA A 28 1.75 -25.58 6.24
C ALA A 28 0.68 -26.55 6.77
N GLU A 29 -0.01 -26.19 7.86
CA GLU A 29 -1.08 -26.98 8.48
C GLU A 29 -2.45 -26.79 7.80
N GLY A 30 -2.55 -25.91 6.81
CA GLY A 30 -3.74 -25.77 5.94
C GLY A 30 -4.96 -25.07 6.55
N TRP A 31 -4.91 -24.65 7.81
CA TRP A 31 -6.00 -23.91 8.47
C TRP A 31 -5.73 -22.40 8.61
N LEU A 32 -4.50 -21.94 8.38
CA LEU A 32 -4.16 -20.52 8.47
C LEU A 32 -5.02 -19.72 7.50
N SER A 33 -5.70 -18.69 8.01
CA SER A 33 -6.59 -17.86 7.20
C SER A 33 -6.34 -16.38 7.46
N TYR A 34 -6.30 -15.62 6.36
CA TYR A 34 -6.27 -14.15 6.39
C TYR A 34 -7.68 -13.53 6.35
N GLN A 35 -8.72 -14.35 6.21
CA GLN A 35 -10.13 -13.93 6.20
C GLN A 35 -10.67 -13.80 7.65
N PRO A 36 -11.90 -13.27 7.84
CA PRO A 36 -12.56 -13.31 9.14
C PRO A 36 -12.52 -14.71 9.75
N GLU A 37 -12.34 -14.75 11.08
CA GLU A 37 -12.15 -16.02 11.80
C GLU A 37 -13.34 -16.96 11.61
N ALA A 38 -13.05 -18.22 11.32
CA ALA A 38 -14.08 -19.25 11.29
C ALA A 38 -14.71 -19.42 12.69
N GLU A 39 -16.00 -19.73 12.73
CA GLU A 39 -16.76 -19.87 13.99
C GLU A 39 -16.14 -20.94 14.91
N ASP A 40 -15.59 -22.00 14.31
CA ASP A 40 -14.96 -23.14 14.98
C ASP A 40 -13.44 -22.98 15.24
N ALA A 41 -12.83 -21.87 14.82
CA ALA A 41 -11.40 -21.64 15.03
C ALA A 41 -11.04 -21.60 16.53
N THR A 42 -10.00 -22.34 16.91
CA THR A 42 -9.49 -22.33 18.29
C THR A 42 -8.85 -20.99 18.64
N ARG A 43 -8.69 -20.70 19.94
CA ARG A 43 -7.99 -19.48 20.41
C ARG A 43 -6.58 -19.35 19.87
N LEU A 44 -5.83 -20.46 19.78
CA LEU A 44 -4.48 -20.47 19.22
C LEU A 44 -4.52 -20.16 17.72
N GLN A 45 -5.42 -20.77 16.97
CA GLN A 45 -5.56 -20.50 15.53
C GLN A 45 -5.92 -19.04 15.28
N ARG A 46 -6.85 -18.46 16.05
CA ARG A 46 -7.20 -17.02 15.96
C ARG A 46 -6.00 -16.12 16.27
N ALA A 47 -5.22 -16.44 17.31
CA ALA A 47 -4.03 -15.67 17.67
C ALA A 47 -2.95 -15.74 16.58
N VAL A 48 -2.73 -16.92 16.00
CA VAL A 48 -1.77 -17.12 14.90
C VAL A 48 -2.26 -16.48 13.61
N ASN A 49 -3.56 -16.55 13.30
CA ASN A 49 -4.16 -15.83 12.18
C ASN A 49 -4.00 -14.31 12.36
N ALA A 50 -4.21 -13.79 13.57
CA ALA A 50 -3.97 -12.37 13.88
C ALA A 50 -2.50 -11.99 13.71
N LEU A 51 -1.58 -12.81 14.22
CA LEU A 51 -0.13 -12.61 14.04
C LEU A 51 0.25 -12.63 12.56
N ALA A 52 -0.21 -13.61 11.80
CA ALA A 52 0.07 -13.75 10.38
C ALA A 52 -0.50 -12.58 9.57
N ARG A 53 -1.71 -12.09 9.89
CA ARG A 53 -2.26 -10.86 9.28
C ARG A 53 -1.38 -9.66 9.58
N GLY A 54 -0.98 -9.46 10.84
CA GLY A 54 -0.08 -8.36 11.22
C GLY A 54 1.28 -8.41 10.52
N LEU A 55 1.88 -9.60 10.37
CA LEU A 55 3.15 -9.78 9.64
C LEU A 55 3.02 -9.56 8.12
N ARG A 56 1.83 -9.76 7.57
CA ARG A 56 1.57 -9.56 6.14
C ARG A 56 1.42 -8.10 5.78
N HIS A 57 0.99 -7.28 6.75
CA HIS A 57 0.88 -5.84 6.60
C HIS A 57 2.28 -5.22 6.50
N TYR A 58 2.58 -4.69 5.31
CA TYR A 58 3.72 -3.82 5.16
C TYR A 58 3.31 -2.45 5.72
N HIS A 59 3.91 -2.05 6.84
CA HIS A 59 3.71 -0.70 7.37
C HIS A 59 4.47 0.31 6.52
N PHE A 60 3.80 1.42 6.20
CA PHE A 60 4.39 2.48 5.38
C PHE A 60 3.96 3.87 5.87
N PRO A 61 4.79 4.91 5.71
CA PRO A 61 4.39 6.27 6.05
C PRO A 61 3.10 6.64 5.31
N GLY A 62 2.08 7.12 5.99
CA GLY A 62 0.79 7.43 5.38
C GLY A 62 -0.20 6.28 5.33
N ASP A 63 0.04 5.14 5.99
CA ASP A 63 -0.95 4.08 6.19
C ASP A 63 -1.87 4.32 7.41
N GLY A 64 -1.65 5.40 8.17
CA GLY A 64 -2.41 5.75 9.36
C GLY A 64 -1.95 5.04 10.64
N CYS A 65 -0.86 4.26 10.59
CA CYS A 65 -0.32 3.55 11.76
C CYS A 65 0.60 4.41 12.63
N LEU A 66 0.98 5.61 12.18
CA LEU A 66 1.74 6.56 12.97
C LEU A 66 0.79 7.44 13.79
N ASP A 67 1.16 7.74 15.05
CA ASP A 67 0.30 8.49 15.99
C ASP A 67 -0.15 9.86 15.44
N ASP A 68 0.75 10.54 14.72
CA ASP A 68 0.46 11.84 14.08
C ASP A 68 -0.42 11.73 12.83
N GLU A 69 -0.62 10.51 12.31
CA GLU A 69 -1.42 10.22 11.14
C GLU A 69 -2.80 9.62 11.48
N ALA A 70 -2.99 9.16 12.72
CA ALA A 70 -4.18 8.44 13.17
C ALA A 70 -5.49 9.23 13.02
N ASP A 71 -5.43 10.56 13.15
CA ASP A 71 -6.60 11.43 13.01
C ASP A 71 -6.89 11.83 11.55
N ARG A 72 -5.99 11.52 10.59
CA ARG A 72 -6.20 11.87 9.18
C ARG A 72 -7.13 10.86 8.52
N PRO A 73 -8.15 11.30 7.76
CA PRO A 73 -9.09 10.39 7.13
C PRO A 73 -8.40 9.58 6.03
N GLU A 74 -8.73 8.28 5.96
CA GLU A 74 -8.35 7.42 4.83
C GLU A 74 -8.87 7.97 3.50
N LEU A 75 -8.03 7.89 2.47
CA LEU A 75 -8.37 8.27 1.10
C LEU A 75 -8.60 7.02 0.26
N LYS A 76 -9.86 6.77 -0.10
CA LYS A 76 -10.19 5.66 -1.02
C LYS A 76 -9.73 5.99 -2.44
N LEU A 77 -8.75 5.25 -2.93
CA LEU A 77 -8.19 5.41 -4.26
C LEU A 77 -8.97 4.59 -5.29
N ALA A 78 -9.05 5.07 -6.52
CA ALA A 78 -9.40 4.27 -7.70
C ALA A 78 -8.21 3.39 -8.13
N GLY A 79 -7.00 3.96 -8.09
CA GLY A 79 -5.76 3.28 -8.43
C GLY A 79 -4.57 4.22 -8.34
N VAL A 80 -3.37 3.66 -8.51
CA VAL A 80 -2.12 4.43 -8.42
C VAL A 80 -1.18 4.15 -9.58
N VAL A 81 -0.25 5.08 -9.78
CA VAL A 81 0.89 4.95 -10.70
C VAL A 81 2.12 5.48 -9.99
N ILE A 82 3.28 4.87 -10.24
CA ILE A 82 4.57 5.44 -9.87
C ILE A 82 5.32 5.77 -11.17
N LEU A 83 5.77 7.00 -11.30
CA LEU A 83 6.61 7.48 -12.40
C LEU A 83 8.01 7.70 -11.86
N ARG A 84 9.01 7.01 -12.43
CA ARG A 84 10.41 7.14 -12.00
C ARG A 84 11.36 7.22 -13.20
N PRO A 85 12.50 7.93 -13.04
CA PRO A 85 13.57 7.86 -14.02
C PRO A 85 14.00 6.41 -14.26
N GLY A 86 13.96 5.95 -15.53
CA GLY A 86 14.40 4.61 -15.93
C GLY A 86 13.46 3.45 -15.53
N ALA A 87 12.33 3.71 -14.88
CA ALA A 87 11.35 2.71 -14.47
C ALA A 87 9.92 3.22 -14.68
N MET A 88 9.61 3.58 -15.93
CA MET A 88 8.27 4.01 -16.32
C MET A 88 7.29 2.81 -16.38
N PRO A 89 6.00 3.03 -16.08
CA PRO A 89 4.99 1.97 -16.17
C PRO A 89 4.87 1.39 -17.58
N ASP A 90 4.60 0.09 -17.66
CA ASP A 90 4.34 -0.59 -18.94
C ASP A 90 3.17 0.08 -19.69
N GLY A 91 3.37 0.27 -20.99
CA GLY A 91 2.40 0.93 -21.87
C GLY A 91 2.51 2.46 -21.92
N MET A 92 3.41 3.08 -21.16
CA MET A 92 3.81 4.48 -21.38
C MET A 92 5.02 4.54 -22.30
N GLU A 93 4.85 5.14 -23.48
CA GLU A 93 5.94 5.35 -24.45
C GLU A 93 6.75 6.64 -24.16
N GLU A 94 6.22 7.53 -23.33
CA GLU A 94 6.89 8.77 -22.93
C GLU A 94 8.01 8.51 -21.91
N THR A 95 9.05 9.34 -21.97
CA THR A 95 10.10 9.39 -20.95
C THR A 95 9.56 9.96 -19.63
N TYR A 96 10.31 9.76 -18.54
CA TYR A 96 9.96 10.32 -17.24
C TYR A 96 9.86 11.85 -17.28
N GLU A 97 10.79 12.51 -17.98
CA GLU A 97 10.85 13.96 -18.13
C GLU A 97 9.68 14.50 -18.94
N GLU A 98 9.29 13.81 -20.02
CA GLU A 98 8.11 14.15 -20.82
C GLU A 98 6.82 13.99 -20.01
N ALA A 99 6.70 12.90 -19.23
CA ALA A 99 5.57 12.69 -18.34
C ALA A 99 5.46 13.81 -17.28
N CYS A 100 6.58 14.22 -16.68
CA CYS A 100 6.62 15.32 -15.73
C CYS A 100 6.21 16.64 -16.37
N ALA A 101 6.73 16.95 -17.57
CA ALA A 101 6.38 18.14 -18.31
C ALA A 101 4.88 18.18 -18.67
N ARG A 102 4.32 17.05 -19.14
CA ARG A 102 2.88 16.89 -19.41
C ARG A 102 2.04 17.08 -18.16
N LEU A 103 2.51 16.58 -17.01
CA LEU A 103 1.86 16.73 -15.72
C LEU A 103 2.03 18.13 -15.12
N GLY A 104 2.92 18.97 -15.65
CA GLY A 104 3.18 20.31 -15.13
C GLY A 104 3.97 20.31 -13.81
N VAL A 105 4.79 19.29 -13.57
CA VAL A 105 5.63 19.18 -12.37
C VAL A 105 7.11 19.12 -12.74
N GLU A 106 7.96 19.57 -11.82
CA GLU A 106 9.41 19.44 -11.98
C GLU A 106 9.82 17.98 -11.83
N ALA A 107 10.70 17.51 -12.71
CA ALA A 107 11.27 16.16 -12.63
C ALA A 107 12.14 16.02 -11.37
N ARG A 108 12.04 14.87 -10.71
CA ARG A 108 12.74 14.59 -9.45
C ARG A 108 13.37 13.21 -9.47
N PRO A 109 14.54 13.02 -8.82
CA PRO A 109 15.20 11.72 -8.79
C PRO A 109 14.39 10.65 -8.05
N GLU A 110 13.59 11.03 -7.05
CA GLU A 110 12.72 10.07 -6.34
C GLU A 110 11.51 9.62 -7.16
N GLY A 111 11.15 10.38 -8.20
CA GLY A 111 9.94 10.18 -8.99
C GLY A 111 8.70 10.87 -8.43
N TRP A 112 7.55 10.55 -9.01
CA TRP A 112 6.23 11.02 -8.59
C TRP A 112 5.26 9.85 -8.47
N ALA A 113 4.37 9.90 -7.48
CA ALA A 113 3.21 9.03 -7.43
C ALA A 113 1.97 9.77 -7.95
N LEU A 114 1.14 9.07 -8.71
CA LEU A 114 -0.18 9.54 -9.14
C LEU A 114 -1.24 8.77 -8.38
N TRP A 115 -2.03 9.45 -7.56
CA TRP A 115 -3.17 8.88 -6.86
C TRP A 115 -4.46 9.28 -7.57
N ASN A 116 -5.09 8.31 -8.24
CA ASN A 116 -6.38 8.50 -8.87
C ASN A 116 -7.47 8.27 -7.82
N THR A 117 -8.37 9.23 -7.65
CA THR A 117 -9.47 9.17 -6.67
C THR A 117 -10.70 9.96 -7.18
N TRP A 118 -11.71 10.11 -6.33
CA TRP A 118 -12.87 10.94 -6.60
C TRP A 118 -12.86 12.15 -5.67
N GLY A 119 -12.92 13.34 -6.24
CA GLY A 119 -13.15 14.58 -5.50
C GLY A 119 -14.64 14.84 -5.24
N ASP A 120 -14.96 16.08 -4.89
CA ASP A 120 -16.32 16.53 -4.64
C ASP A 120 -17.27 16.21 -5.81
N GLY A 121 -18.50 15.82 -5.47
CA GLY A 121 -19.49 15.42 -6.47
C GLY A 121 -19.10 14.16 -7.25
N ASN A 122 -18.17 13.35 -6.74
CA ASN A 122 -17.64 12.14 -7.37
C ASN A 122 -16.90 12.42 -8.69
N LEU A 123 -16.32 13.62 -8.82
CA LEU A 123 -15.49 13.99 -9.97
C LEU A 123 -14.19 13.19 -9.96
N GLN A 124 -13.79 12.64 -11.10
CA GLN A 124 -12.52 11.94 -11.23
C GLN A 124 -11.36 12.92 -11.10
N VAL A 125 -10.39 12.59 -10.25
CA VAL A 125 -9.25 13.45 -9.94
C VAL A 125 -7.98 12.61 -9.85
N THR A 126 -6.87 13.16 -10.35
CA THR A 126 -5.51 12.62 -10.18
C THR A 126 -4.70 13.58 -9.33
N MET A 127 -4.17 13.10 -8.20
CA MET A 127 -3.25 13.86 -7.36
C MET A 127 -1.82 13.46 -7.72
N VAL A 128 -0.97 14.42 -8.09
CA VAL A 128 0.47 14.23 -8.29
C VAL A 128 1.16 14.49 -6.96
N ILE A 129 1.73 13.45 -6.35
CA ILE A 129 2.23 13.53 -4.99
C ILE A 129 3.66 12.99 -4.84
N SER A 130 4.39 13.54 -3.88
CA SER A 130 5.78 13.16 -3.59
C SER A 130 5.93 11.88 -2.74
N ALA A 131 4.82 11.28 -2.29
CA ALA A 131 4.81 10.13 -1.39
C ALA A 131 5.02 8.81 -2.16
N VAL A 132 6.18 8.67 -2.80
CA VAL A 132 6.51 7.50 -3.63
C VAL A 132 6.62 6.25 -2.78
N ASP A 133 7.37 6.29 -1.67
CA ASP A 133 7.58 5.13 -0.78
C ASP A 133 6.27 4.65 -0.14
N THR A 134 5.38 5.58 0.24
CA THR A 134 4.00 5.30 0.67
C THR A 134 3.25 4.50 -0.40
N THR A 135 3.39 4.92 -1.66
CA THR A 135 2.71 4.28 -2.79
C THR A 135 3.28 2.89 -3.07
N GLU A 136 4.58 2.70 -2.91
CA GLU A 136 5.19 1.36 -3.00
C GLU A 136 4.69 0.42 -1.90
N GLY A 137 4.61 0.93 -0.66
CA GLY A 137 4.06 0.16 0.45
C GLY A 137 2.59 -0.22 0.23
N LEU A 138 1.82 0.69 -0.33
CA LEU A 138 0.44 0.44 -0.74
C LEU A 138 0.36 -0.66 -1.81
N LEU A 139 1.18 -0.58 -2.85
CA LEU A 139 1.25 -1.58 -3.92
C LEU A 139 1.69 -2.96 -3.38
N ALA A 140 2.65 -2.99 -2.44
CA ALA A 140 3.11 -4.23 -1.80
C ALA A 140 2.01 -4.90 -0.96
N ASN A 141 1.16 -4.11 -0.29
CA ASN A 141 0.00 -4.64 0.41
C ASN A 141 -1.08 -5.13 -0.58
N TRP A 142 -1.36 -4.38 -1.63
CA TRP A 142 -2.35 -4.78 -2.65
C TRP A 142 -1.94 -6.04 -3.41
N SER A 143 -0.65 -6.24 -3.71
CA SER A 143 -0.16 -7.47 -4.33
C SER A 143 -0.27 -8.68 -3.40
N ARG A 144 -0.34 -8.45 -2.09
CA ARG A 144 -0.69 -9.45 -1.07
C ARG A 144 -2.20 -9.56 -0.87
N GLY A 145 -3.03 -8.85 -1.63
CA GLY A 145 -4.49 -8.89 -1.45
C GLY A 145 -4.99 -8.23 -0.16
N GLU A 146 -4.16 -7.38 0.46
CA GLU A 146 -4.55 -6.59 1.63
C GLU A 146 -5.21 -5.28 1.17
N ALA A 147 -6.48 -5.09 1.51
CA ALA A 147 -7.26 -3.93 1.09
C ALA A 147 -7.04 -2.72 2.02
N ILE A 148 -5.79 -2.23 2.06
CA ILE A 148 -5.39 -1.02 2.80
C ILE A 148 -5.46 0.23 1.92
N TYR A 149 -5.63 1.39 2.53
CA TYR A 149 -5.70 2.69 1.87
C TYR A 149 -4.86 3.68 2.65
N PRO A 150 -4.16 4.61 1.97
CA PRO A 150 -3.41 5.62 2.68
C PRO A 150 -4.36 6.64 3.32
N VAL A 151 -3.88 7.34 4.34
CA VAL A 151 -4.52 8.57 4.82
C VAL A 151 -4.39 9.70 3.81
N THR A 152 -5.25 10.71 3.95
CA THR A 152 -5.24 11.89 3.09
C THR A 152 -3.87 12.57 3.15
N PRO A 153 -3.21 12.80 1.99
CA PRO A 153 -1.87 13.37 1.97
C PRO A 153 -1.91 14.81 2.48
N VAL A 154 -0.86 15.23 3.18
CA VAL A 154 -0.74 16.62 3.61
C VAL A 154 -0.50 17.53 2.40
N PRO A 155 -0.84 18.83 2.46
CA PRO A 155 -0.65 19.75 1.34
C PRO A 155 0.79 19.79 0.80
N SER A 156 1.80 19.63 1.66
CA SER A 156 3.21 19.61 1.24
C SER A 156 3.60 18.40 0.40
N GLN A 157 2.81 17.31 0.45
CA GLN A 157 3.02 16.13 -0.38
C GLN A 157 2.37 16.28 -1.76
N ILE A 158 1.43 17.21 -1.95
CA ILE A 158 0.68 17.38 -3.19
C ILE A 158 1.35 18.45 -4.04
N ALA A 159 1.93 18.06 -5.18
CA ALA A 159 2.49 19.00 -6.14
C ALA A 159 1.42 19.61 -7.04
N LEU A 160 0.46 18.80 -7.49
CA LEU A 160 -0.61 19.25 -8.37
C LEU A 160 -1.83 18.32 -8.31
N ILE A 161 -2.99 18.84 -8.70
CA ILE A 161 -4.24 18.09 -8.83
C ILE A 161 -4.80 18.29 -10.25
N HIS A 162 -5.03 17.20 -10.97
CA HIS A 162 -5.62 17.18 -12.30
C HIS A 162 -7.06 16.64 -12.27
N HIS A 163 -7.90 17.16 -13.17
CA HIS A 163 -9.22 16.58 -13.44
C HIS A 163 -9.11 15.40 -14.40
N GLY A 164 -9.90 14.36 -14.12
CA GLY A 164 -9.80 13.08 -14.81
C GLY A 164 -8.74 12.16 -14.20
N TRP A 165 -8.77 10.89 -14.62
CA TRP A 165 -7.79 9.90 -14.23
C TRP A 165 -6.71 9.71 -15.29
N ALA A 166 -5.51 9.34 -14.83
CA ALA A 166 -4.48 8.82 -15.71
C ALA A 166 -4.96 7.51 -16.38
N ALA A 167 -4.74 7.38 -17.69
CA ALA A 167 -5.21 6.23 -18.47
C ALA A 167 -4.55 4.89 -18.08
N HIS A 168 -3.34 4.95 -17.51
CA HIS A 168 -2.61 3.79 -16.98
C HIS A 168 -2.64 3.88 -15.46
N MET A 169 -3.13 2.85 -14.78
CA MET A 169 -3.06 2.74 -13.32
C MET A 169 -3.17 1.29 -12.86
N ILE A 170 -2.57 1.00 -11.71
CA ILE A 170 -2.86 -0.21 -10.95
C ILE A 170 -4.09 0.08 -10.11
N PHE A 171 -5.20 -0.60 -10.38
CA PHE A 171 -6.44 -0.38 -9.66
C PHE A 171 -6.33 -0.82 -8.20
N SER A 172 -6.91 -0.03 -7.30
CA SER A 172 -7.07 -0.43 -5.91
C SER A 172 -8.20 -1.47 -5.79
N PRO A 173 -8.23 -2.27 -4.71
CA PRO A 173 -9.35 -3.17 -4.43
C PRO A 173 -10.71 -2.44 -4.40
N PHE A 174 -10.75 -1.24 -3.83
CA PHE A 174 -11.96 -0.39 -3.84
C PHE A 174 -12.31 0.07 -5.25
N GLY A 175 -11.33 0.47 -6.05
CA GLY A 175 -11.50 0.92 -7.42
C GLY A 175 -12.10 -0.15 -8.31
N VAL A 176 -11.57 -1.38 -8.25
CA VAL A 176 -12.11 -2.55 -8.95
C VAL A 176 -13.58 -2.77 -8.60
N LYS A 177 -13.91 -2.75 -7.30
CA LYS A 177 -15.28 -2.94 -6.81
C LYS A 177 -16.21 -1.82 -7.26
N LYS A 178 -15.80 -0.56 -7.10
CA LYS A 178 -16.62 0.62 -7.42
C LYS A 178 -16.87 0.77 -8.92
N LEU A 179 -15.92 0.37 -9.76
CA LEU A 179 -16.04 0.42 -11.22
C LEU A 179 -16.66 -0.83 -11.84
N GLY A 180 -16.96 -1.86 -11.03
CA GLY A 180 -17.51 -3.12 -11.56
C GLY A 180 -16.54 -3.87 -12.47
N LEU A 181 -15.24 -3.63 -12.33
CA LEU A 181 -14.18 -4.30 -13.12
C LEU A 181 -13.88 -5.71 -12.60
N GLY A 182 -14.47 -6.09 -11.46
CA GLY A 182 -14.43 -7.46 -10.93
C GLY A 182 -15.35 -8.38 -11.75
N GLY A 183 -14.85 -8.86 -12.88
CA GLY A 183 -15.38 -10.06 -13.54
C GLY A 183 -15.05 -11.32 -12.72
N GLN A 184 -16.02 -12.22 -12.63
CA GLN A 184 -16.03 -13.52 -11.93
C GLN A 184 -14.92 -14.51 -12.41
N PRO A 185 -14.61 -15.58 -11.64
CA PRO A 185 -13.33 -16.31 -11.65
C PRO A 185 -12.89 -16.89 -12.99
#